data_AF-A0AAN9TC28-F1
#
_entry.id   AF-A0AAN9TC28-F1
#
_cell.length_a   1.000
_cell.length_b   1.000
_cell.length_c   1.000
_cell.angle_alpha   90.00
_cell.angle_beta   90.00
_cell.angle_gamma   90.00
#
_symmetry.space_group_name_H-M   'P 1'
#
loop_
_entity.id
_entity.type
_entity.pdbx_description
1 polymer ?
#
loop_
_entity_poly.entity_id
_entity_poly.type
_entity_poly.pdbx_seq_one_letter_code
_entity_poly.pdbx_strand_id
1 'polypeptide(L)'
;MCILLMKLPRRWFVDEKKDDGYTALHLAALNNHVEVAELLIRQGKANMDVQNLNLQTALHLAVERQHPQIVRLLIREGANLNIPDKDGDTPLHEALRNHTLSQLKQLKDANDVGKLLMGLGNQSTDKKSSASIACILAAHGADLKLKNKKGHTPLDLCPDPNLCKALLNCYKEKQNNESGSSNNNENEGEETVTLDECLICSDAKRDILFKPCLHVTCCSACSSRVKKCLICKEPVTAKTQIEECIVCSYKKASVLFKPCNHIVACESCACLMKKCVQCRSPVDRMVSFTACCGGQGNVTEVHSEIVEDVSKISNICANNVNSAPSNVNQPVATGALMNNGSRDTSASDIQKLQQQLQDMKEQTSCPVCLDRMRNLIFLCGHGTCQMCGDRMTECPICRKAIEKRILLY
;
A
#
# COMPACT_ATOMS: atom_id res chain seq x y z
N MET A 1 -5.58 -9.18 35.28
CA MET A 1 -4.34 -8.38 35.40
C MET A 1 -4.62 -6.88 35.32
N CYS A 2 -5.36 -6.35 34.34
CA CYS A 2 -5.64 -4.90 34.18
C CYS A 2 -6.14 -4.14 35.43
N ILE A 3 -6.93 -4.77 36.30
CA ILE A 3 -7.51 -4.12 37.49
C ILE A 3 -6.45 -3.80 38.57
N LEU A 4 -5.39 -4.61 38.68
CA LEU A 4 -4.30 -4.37 39.63
C LEU A 4 -3.35 -3.26 39.15
N LEU A 5 -3.30 -3.05 37.84
CA LEU A 5 -2.36 -2.16 37.15
C LEU A 5 -2.80 -0.70 37.19
N MET A 6 -4.11 -0.43 37.31
CA MET A 6 -4.66 0.93 37.39
C MET A 6 -4.74 1.50 38.81
N LYS A 7 -4.55 0.67 39.86
CA LYS A 7 -4.85 1.05 41.26
C LYS A 7 -3.62 1.32 42.14
N LEU A 8 -2.39 1.14 41.65
CA LEU A 8 -1.18 1.36 42.44
C LEU A 8 -0.29 2.42 41.81
N PRO A 9 0.12 3.49 42.53
CA PRO A 9 1.02 4.53 42.03
C PRO A 9 2.48 4.06 42.08
N ARG A 10 2.76 2.81 41.70
CA ARG A 10 4.13 2.29 41.62
C ARG A 10 4.65 2.55 40.21
N ARG A 11 5.85 3.13 40.09
CA ARG A 11 6.55 3.24 38.81
C ARG A 11 6.91 1.83 38.35
N TRP A 12 6.65 1.52 37.08
CA TRP A 12 6.91 0.20 36.52
C TRP A 12 8.30 0.20 35.90
N PHE A 13 9.14 -0.76 36.30
CA PHE A 13 10.45 -0.99 35.70
C PHE A 13 10.27 -1.89 34.48
N VAL A 14 9.88 -1.30 33.35
CA VAL A 14 9.58 -2.03 32.10
C VAL A 14 10.77 -2.13 31.14
N ASP A 15 11.77 -1.26 31.31
CA ASP A 15 12.95 -1.15 30.44
C ASP A 15 14.15 -1.94 30.97
N GLU A 16 13.99 -2.68 32.07
CA GLU A 16 15.01 -3.59 32.59
C GLU A 16 15.35 -4.65 31.54
N LYS A 17 16.64 -4.80 31.28
CA LYS A 17 17.15 -5.73 30.28
C LYS A 17 17.48 -7.05 30.95
N LYS A 18 17.16 -8.15 30.27
CA LYS A 18 17.76 -9.47 30.56
C LYS A 18 19.24 -9.49 30.18
N ASP A 19 19.90 -10.60 30.50
CA ASP A 19 21.31 -10.86 30.15
C ASP A 19 21.57 -10.68 28.64
N ASP A 20 20.60 -11.04 27.79
CA ASP A 20 20.68 -10.90 26.33
C ASP A 20 20.35 -9.47 25.82
N GLY A 21 20.10 -8.52 26.73
CA GLY A 21 19.74 -7.14 26.40
C GLY A 21 18.26 -6.91 26.07
N TYR A 22 17.42 -7.95 26.08
CA TYR A 22 15.99 -7.85 25.75
C TYR A 22 15.19 -7.25 26.91
N THR A 23 14.37 -6.24 26.59
CA THR A 23 13.33 -5.73 27.51
C THR A 23 11.99 -6.45 27.30
N ALA A 24 11.02 -6.19 28.18
CA ALA A 24 9.66 -6.72 28.02
C ALA A 24 9.03 -6.33 26.66
N LEU A 25 9.29 -5.11 26.18
CA LEU A 25 8.78 -4.64 24.90
C LEU A 25 9.40 -5.37 23.70
N HIS A 26 10.69 -5.71 23.76
CA HIS A 26 11.33 -6.53 22.73
C HIS A 26 10.68 -7.91 22.63
N LEU A 27 10.41 -8.56 23.77
CA LEU A 27 9.78 -9.87 23.80
C LEU A 27 8.33 -9.83 23.29
N ALA A 28 7.58 -8.78 23.63
CA ALA A 28 6.23 -8.57 23.12
C ALA A 28 6.23 -8.36 21.60
N ALA A 29 7.19 -7.57 21.09
CA ALA A 29 7.34 -7.34 19.65
C ALA A 29 7.76 -8.60 18.90
N LEU A 30 8.69 -9.39 19.43
CA LEU A 30 9.18 -10.63 18.83
C LEU A 30 8.05 -11.69 18.68
N ASN A 31 7.16 -11.78 19.67
CA ASN A 31 6.10 -12.79 19.74
C ASN A 31 4.71 -12.29 19.27
N ASN A 32 4.62 -11.09 18.70
CA ASN A 32 3.36 -10.47 18.24
C ASN A 32 2.29 -10.29 19.33
N HIS A 33 2.69 -10.02 20.58
CA HIS A 33 1.77 -9.77 21.69
C HIS A 33 1.34 -8.30 21.71
N VAL A 34 0.41 -7.92 20.82
CA VAL A 34 0.02 -6.52 20.58
C VAL A 34 -0.54 -5.84 21.82
N GLU A 35 -1.43 -6.49 22.55
CA GLU A 35 -2.06 -5.92 23.74
C GLU A 35 -1.04 -5.71 24.86
N VAL A 36 -0.06 -6.62 24.98
CA VAL A 36 1.03 -6.49 25.96
C VAL A 36 1.94 -5.32 25.58
N ALA A 37 2.31 -5.20 24.31
CA ALA A 37 3.11 -4.08 23.82
C ALA A 37 2.39 -2.74 24.05
N GLU A 38 1.07 -2.67 23.81
CA GLU A 38 0.27 -1.47 24.01
C GLU A 38 0.19 -1.07 25.49
N LEU A 39 0.01 -2.04 26.39
CA LEU A 39 0.06 -1.81 27.84
C LEU A 39 1.44 -1.31 28.29
N LEU A 40 2.51 -1.91 27.81
CA LEU A 40 3.89 -1.53 28.15
C LEU A 40 4.19 -0.09 27.71
N ILE A 41 3.78 0.29 26.49
CA ILE A 41 4.04 1.64 25.97
C ILE A 41 3.17 2.68 26.69
N ARG A 42 1.85 2.49 26.74
CA ARG A 42 0.93 3.54 27.24
C ARG A 42 0.88 3.62 28.76
N GLN A 43 0.85 2.49 29.45
CA GLN A 43 0.76 2.46 30.91
C GLN A 43 2.14 2.37 31.55
N GLY A 44 2.98 1.48 31.02
CA GLY A 44 4.34 1.28 31.50
C GLY A 44 5.30 2.41 31.14
N LYS A 45 4.96 3.26 30.15
CA LYS A 45 5.84 4.28 29.58
C LYS A 45 7.18 3.70 29.10
N ALA A 46 7.14 2.49 28.55
CA ALA A 46 8.33 1.80 28.05
C ALA A 46 9.04 2.63 26.98
N ASN A 47 10.36 2.73 27.08
CA ASN A 47 11.17 3.37 26.06
C ASN A 47 11.30 2.45 24.83
N MET A 48 10.73 2.87 23.71
CA MET A 48 10.68 2.10 22.47
C MET A 48 12.04 2.03 21.74
N ASP A 49 12.93 2.97 22.05
CA ASP A 49 14.23 3.13 21.39
C ASP A 49 15.36 2.37 22.09
N VAL A 50 15.04 1.62 23.15
CA VAL A 50 16.00 0.76 23.83
C VAL A 50 16.49 -0.31 22.88
N GLN A 51 17.81 -0.50 22.86
CA GLN A 51 18.47 -1.50 22.02
C GLN A 51 18.94 -2.72 22.84
N ASN A 52 18.77 -3.92 22.28
CA ASN A 52 19.34 -5.16 22.81
C ASN A 52 20.86 -5.28 22.50
N LEU A 53 21.50 -6.42 22.81
CA LEU A 53 22.94 -6.62 22.54
C LEU A 53 23.32 -6.61 21.05
N ASN A 54 22.36 -6.89 20.16
CA ASN A 54 22.54 -6.76 18.71
C ASN A 54 22.22 -5.35 18.20
N LEU A 55 22.08 -4.38 19.11
CA LEU A 55 21.64 -3.02 18.82
C LEU A 55 20.26 -2.94 18.16
N GLN A 56 19.46 -4.00 18.25
CA GLN A 56 18.11 -4.02 17.68
C GLN A 56 17.12 -3.41 18.67
N THR A 57 16.22 -2.56 18.19
CA THR A 57 15.07 -2.07 18.95
C THR A 57 13.88 -3.03 18.83
N ALA A 58 12.83 -2.81 19.62
CA ALA A 58 11.57 -3.56 19.47
C ALA A 58 10.99 -3.47 18.05
N LEU A 59 11.19 -2.34 17.35
CA LEU A 59 10.76 -2.16 15.97
C LEU A 59 11.51 -3.07 14.99
N HIS A 60 12.83 -3.26 15.17
CA HIS A 60 13.60 -4.20 14.34
C HIS A 60 13.03 -5.61 14.43
N LEU A 61 12.77 -6.09 15.65
CA LEU A 61 12.24 -7.44 15.88
C LEU A 61 10.85 -7.62 15.28
N ALA A 62 9.98 -6.60 15.39
CA ALA A 62 8.66 -6.63 14.79
C ALA A 62 8.73 -6.70 13.24
N VAL A 63 9.67 -5.98 12.63
CA VAL A 63 9.90 -6.00 11.19
C VAL A 63 10.51 -7.33 10.74
N GLU A 64 11.55 -7.81 11.42
CA GLU A 64 12.22 -9.09 11.14
C GLU A 64 11.20 -10.24 11.13
N ARG A 65 10.29 -10.24 12.12
CA ARG A 65 9.24 -11.26 12.26
C ARG A 65 7.96 -10.99 11.48
N GLN A 66 7.90 -9.91 10.69
CA GLN A 66 6.77 -9.58 9.83
C GLN A 66 5.45 -9.36 10.60
N HIS A 67 5.50 -8.65 11.73
CA HIS A 67 4.34 -8.35 12.59
C HIS A 67 3.81 -6.92 12.36
N PRO A 68 2.98 -6.67 11.31
CA PRO A 68 2.59 -5.32 10.94
C PRO A 68 1.76 -4.60 12.01
N GLN A 69 1.02 -5.32 12.85
CA GLN A 69 0.23 -4.73 13.94
C GLN A 69 1.14 -4.08 14.99
N ILE A 70 2.21 -4.77 15.41
CA ILE A 70 3.22 -4.20 16.32
C ILE A 70 3.94 -3.02 15.66
N VAL A 71 4.34 -3.15 14.39
CA VAL A 71 4.98 -2.06 13.64
C VAL A 71 4.09 -0.80 13.64
N ARG A 72 2.80 -0.97 13.37
CA ARG A 72 1.82 0.13 13.38
C ARG A 72 1.66 0.76 14.76
N LEU A 73 1.63 -0.07 15.81
CA LEU A 73 1.58 0.41 17.19
C LEU A 73 2.80 1.26 17.52
N LEU A 74 4.01 0.76 17.27
CA LEU A 74 5.26 1.47 17.57
C LEU A 74 5.37 2.79 16.81
N ILE A 75 4.98 2.80 15.52
CA ILE A 75 4.95 4.04 14.71
C ILE A 75 3.95 5.04 15.26
N ARG A 76 2.73 4.59 15.62
CA ARG A 76 1.67 5.45 16.17
C ARG A 76 2.09 6.12 17.47
N GLU A 77 2.81 5.39 18.32
CA GLU A 77 3.27 5.88 19.62
C GLU A 77 4.58 6.69 19.51
N GLY A 78 5.15 6.84 18.30
CA GLY A 78 6.27 7.74 18.02
C GLY A 78 7.67 7.12 18.17
N ALA A 79 7.82 5.81 17.98
CA ALA A 79 9.13 5.16 17.99
C ALA A 79 10.07 5.73 16.91
N ASN A 80 11.37 5.82 17.20
CA ASN A 80 12.34 6.27 16.22
C ASN A 80 12.58 5.19 15.15
N LEU A 81 12.28 5.53 13.89
CA LEU A 81 12.32 4.60 12.76
C LEU A 81 13.72 4.43 12.15
N ASN A 82 14.70 5.21 12.61
CA ASN A 82 16.01 5.37 11.96
C ASN A 82 17.17 4.87 12.81
N ILE A 83 16.90 4.25 13.97
CA ILE A 83 17.94 3.67 14.81
C ILE A 83 18.59 2.50 14.05
N PRO A 84 19.93 2.47 13.91
CA PRO A 84 20.62 1.37 13.25
C PRO A 84 20.90 0.22 14.22
N ASP A 85 20.85 -1.00 13.71
CA ASP A 85 21.29 -2.21 14.42
C ASP A 85 22.82 -2.42 14.36
N LYS A 86 23.28 -3.61 14.79
CA LYS A 86 24.71 -3.97 14.81
C LYS A 86 25.32 -4.02 13.40
N ASP A 87 24.56 -4.25 12.35
CA ASP A 87 25.02 -4.22 10.96
C ASP A 87 24.85 -2.83 10.32
N GLY A 88 24.33 -1.86 11.07
CA GLY A 88 24.00 -0.53 10.58
C GLY A 88 22.69 -0.50 9.81
N ASP A 89 21.94 -1.61 9.78
CA ASP A 89 20.65 -1.69 9.11
C ASP A 89 19.61 -0.98 9.97
N THR A 90 18.82 -0.10 9.35
CA THR A 90 17.62 0.46 9.96
C THR A 90 16.45 -0.52 9.80
N PRO A 91 15.32 -0.35 10.51
CA PRO A 91 14.13 -1.17 10.30
C PRO A 91 13.66 -1.21 8.84
N LEU A 92 13.90 -0.15 8.06
CA LEU A 92 13.59 -0.13 6.62
C LEU A 92 14.53 -1.00 5.79
N HIS A 93 15.82 -1.08 6.13
CA HIS A 93 16.75 -2.02 5.49
C HIS A 93 16.31 -3.46 5.73
N GLU A 94 15.94 -3.80 6.96
CA GLU A 94 15.40 -5.10 7.37
C GLU A 94 14.13 -5.47 6.58
N ALA A 95 13.17 -4.55 6.47
CA ALA A 95 11.92 -4.78 5.73
C ALA A 95 12.18 -5.12 4.25
N LEU A 96 13.10 -4.39 3.60
CA LEU A 96 13.45 -4.58 2.19
C LEU A 96 14.29 -5.84 1.98
N ARG A 97 15.26 -6.12 2.87
CA ARG A 97 16.02 -7.38 2.87
C ARG A 97 15.07 -8.59 2.95
N ASN A 98 14.09 -8.55 3.85
CA ASN A 98 13.12 -9.65 3.97
C ASN A 98 12.21 -9.76 2.74
N HIS A 99 11.85 -8.64 2.12
CA HIS A 99 11.11 -8.65 0.87
C HIS A 99 11.88 -9.35 -0.26
N THR A 100 13.17 -9.03 -0.44
CA THR A 100 14.00 -9.67 -1.48
C THR A 100 14.19 -11.16 -1.25
N LEU A 101 14.48 -11.54 0.00
CA LEU A 101 14.64 -12.94 0.36
C LEU A 101 13.35 -13.73 0.14
N SER A 102 12.19 -13.11 0.42
CA SER A 102 10.88 -13.70 0.13
C SER A 102 10.67 -13.90 -1.38
N GLN A 103 11.01 -12.90 -2.20
CA GLN A 103 10.90 -13.02 -3.67
C GLN A 103 11.85 -14.11 -4.22
N LEU A 104 13.10 -14.15 -3.75
CA LEU A 104 14.08 -15.14 -4.19
C LEU A 104 13.73 -16.57 -3.77
N LYS A 105 13.16 -16.77 -2.58
CA LYS A 105 12.65 -18.09 -2.15
C LYS A 105 11.52 -18.56 -3.06
N GLN A 106 10.56 -17.68 -3.37
CA GLN A 106 9.46 -18.02 -4.29
C GLN A 106 9.96 -18.43 -5.68
N LEU A 107 10.94 -17.73 -6.23
CA LEU A 107 11.52 -18.07 -7.52
C LEU A 107 12.24 -19.43 -7.51
N LYS A 108 12.88 -19.79 -6.38
CA LYS A 108 13.50 -21.11 -6.21
C LYS A 108 12.47 -22.21 -6.04
N ASP A 109 11.42 -21.98 -5.24
CA ASP A 109 10.34 -22.94 -5.00
C ASP A 109 9.49 -23.18 -6.26
N ALA A 110 9.35 -22.19 -7.14
CA ALA A 110 8.70 -22.34 -8.44
C ALA A 110 9.54 -23.16 -9.44
N ASN A 111 10.87 -23.18 -9.28
CA ASN A 111 11.78 -24.00 -10.08
C ASN A 111 11.97 -25.43 -9.52
N ASP A 112 11.80 -25.63 -8.21
CA ASP A 112 11.84 -26.92 -7.53
C ASP A 112 10.47 -27.66 -7.64
N VAL A 113 9.95 -27.86 -8.85
CA VAL A 113 8.73 -28.67 -9.11
C VAL A 113 8.89 -30.11 -8.58
N GLY A 114 10.13 -30.57 -8.38
CA GLY A 114 10.46 -31.91 -7.85
C GLY A 114 10.17 -32.14 -6.37
N LYS A 115 9.89 -31.10 -5.56
CA LYS A 115 9.58 -31.27 -4.11
C LYS A 115 8.09 -31.28 -3.77
N LEU A 116 7.20 -31.06 -4.74
CA LEU A 116 5.75 -31.13 -4.55
C LEU A 116 5.21 -32.56 -4.26
N LEU A 117 6.08 -33.58 -4.23
CA LEU A 117 5.72 -34.98 -3.93
C LEU A 117 5.90 -35.39 -2.47
N MET A 118 6.41 -34.54 -1.57
CA MET A 118 6.38 -34.82 -0.12
C MET A 118 5.63 -33.73 0.62
N GLY A 119 4.39 -34.05 1.01
CA GLY A 119 3.40 -33.17 1.63
C GLY A 119 3.81 -32.60 3.00
N LEU A 120 4.73 -31.65 3.02
CA LEU A 120 4.94 -30.74 4.13
C LEU A 120 4.57 -29.33 3.66
N GLY A 121 3.28 -29.02 3.77
CA GLY A 121 2.73 -27.70 3.48
C GLY A 121 3.32 -26.65 4.42
N ASN A 122 4.18 -25.79 3.88
CA ASN A 122 4.61 -24.59 4.58
C ASN A 122 3.53 -23.50 4.42
N GLN A 123 3.14 -22.94 5.56
CA GLN A 123 2.09 -21.91 5.70
C GLN A 123 2.39 -20.70 4.78
N SER A 124 1.48 -20.44 3.83
CA SER A 124 1.68 -19.43 2.78
C SER A 124 1.05 -18.05 3.08
N THR A 125 1.26 -17.52 4.30
CA THR A 125 0.60 -16.26 4.73
C THR A 125 1.41 -14.98 4.51
N ASP A 126 2.70 -15.04 4.18
CA ASP A 126 3.57 -13.84 4.27
C ASP A 126 3.75 -13.05 2.96
N LYS A 127 2.95 -13.35 1.93
CA LYS A 127 3.13 -12.85 0.56
C LYS A 127 2.99 -11.33 0.40
N LYS A 128 2.51 -10.61 1.43
CA LYS A 128 2.22 -9.16 1.39
C LYS A 128 2.75 -8.36 2.57
N SER A 129 3.28 -9.00 3.62
CA SER A 129 3.63 -8.29 4.86
C SER A 129 4.88 -7.43 4.70
N SER A 130 5.95 -7.93 4.09
CA SER A 130 7.26 -7.25 4.01
C SER A 130 7.23 -5.96 3.21
N ALA A 131 6.69 -6.00 1.98
CA ALA A 131 6.51 -4.82 1.15
C ALA A 131 5.57 -3.81 1.82
N SER A 132 4.49 -4.29 2.47
CA SER A 132 3.57 -3.41 3.19
C SER A 132 4.27 -2.72 4.36
N ILE A 133 5.07 -3.45 5.15
CA ILE A 133 5.84 -2.91 6.27
C ILE A 133 6.85 -1.86 5.77
N ALA A 134 7.57 -2.12 4.68
CA ALA A 134 8.48 -1.15 4.07
C ALA A 134 7.74 0.14 3.65
N CYS A 135 6.58 0.00 2.99
CA CYS A 135 5.74 1.13 2.62
C CYS A 135 5.25 1.91 3.84
N ILE A 136 4.84 1.23 4.91
CA ILE A 136 4.40 1.87 6.16
C ILE A 136 5.55 2.68 6.77
N LEU A 137 6.75 2.11 6.88
CA LEU A 137 7.91 2.80 7.44
C LEU A 137 8.28 4.04 6.61
N ALA A 138 8.38 3.90 5.29
CA ALA A 138 8.69 5.01 4.40
C ALA A 138 7.63 6.13 4.47
N ALA A 139 6.34 5.77 4.50
CA ALA A 139 5.25 6.73 4.61
C ALA A 139 5.26 7.53 5.93
N HIS A 140 5.87 7.01 6.99
CA HIS A 140 5.96 7.68 8.29
C HIS A 140 7.32 8.38 8.51
N GLY A 141 8.18 8.42 7.49
CA GLY A 141 9.44 9.18 7.52
C GLY A 141 10.66 8.37 7.98
N ALA A 142 10.66 7.06 7.76
CA ALA A 142 11.91 6.32 7.76
C ALA A 142 12.82 6.84 6.64
N ASP A 143 14.08 7.09 6.97
CA ASP A 143 15.05 7.68 6.05
C ASP A 143 15.55 6.63 5.05
N LEU A 144 15.40 6.95 3.76
CA LEU A 144 15.85 6.14 2.63
C LEU A 144 17.33 6.38 2.28
N LYS A 145 17.98 7.36 2.90
CA LYS A 145 19.36 7.76 2.55
C LYS A 145 20.41 7.21 3.50
N LEU A 146 20.01 6.73 4.68
CA LEU A 146 20.93 6.17 5.66
C LEU A 146 21.61 4.93 5.08
N LYS A 147 22.94 4.87 5.19
CA LYS A 147 23.72 3.74 4.72
C LYS A 147 24.04 2.82 5.88
N ASN A 148 23.89 1.52 5.67
CA ASN A 148 24.38 0.53 6.61
C ASN A 148 25.91 0.43 6.61
N LYS A 149 26.47 -0.45 7.46
CA LYS A 149 27.93 -0.64 7.54
C LYS A 149 28.55 -1.15 6.23
N LYS A 150 27.75 -1.74 5.34
CA LYS A 150 28.17 -2.18 4.00
C LYS A 150 28.12 -1.05 2.97
N GLY A 151 27.68 0.15 3.35
CA GLY A 151 27.56 1.32 2.48
C GLY A 151 26.32 1.33 1.59
N HIS A 152 25.41 0.38 1.78
CA HIS A 152 24.16 0.27 1.02
C HIS A 152 23.06 1.06 1.71
N THR A 153 22.28 1.80 0.92
CA THR A 153 21.01 2.40 1.35
C THR A 153 19.90 1.34 1.37
N PRO A 154 18.73 1.59 2.02
CA PRO A 154 17.61 0.67 1.95
C PRO A 154 17.17 0.38 0.51
N LEU A 155 17.21 1.41 -0.36
CA LEU A 155 16.81 1.26 -1.77
C LEU A 155 17.76 0.37 -2.56
N ASP A 156 19.04 0.34 -2.24
CA ASP A 156 20.02 -0.55 -2.88
C ASP A 156 19.73 -2.03 -2.56
N LEU A 157 19.03 -2.30 -1.45
CA LEU A 157 18.58 -3.63 -1.08
C LEU A 157 17.25 -4.02 -1.76
N CYS A 158 16.63 -3.17 -2.59
CA CYS A 158 15.35 -3.44 -3.23
C CYS A 158 15.50 -3.63 -4.76
N PRO A 159 15.30 -4.86 -5.30
CA PRO A 159 15.40 -5.18 -6.71
C PRO A 159 14.10 -4.89 -7.47
N ASP A 160 12.97 -4.68 -6.77
CA ASP A 160 11.68 -4.41 -7.40
C ASP A 160 11.56 -2.91 -7.76
N PRO A 161 11.55 -2.55 -9.05
CA PRO A 161 11.47 -1.15 -9.49
C PRO A 161 10.12 -0.49 -9.16
N ASN A 162 9.04 -1.27 -9.01
CA ASN A 162 7.73 -0.71 -8.65
C ASN A 162 7.69 -0.35 -7.17
N LEU A 163 8.25 -1.20 -6.30
CA LEU A 163 8.36 -0.91 -4.88
C LEU A 163 9.28 0.27 -4.61
N CYS A 164 10.44 0.35 -5.30
CA CYS A 164 11.34 1.51 -5.20
C CYS A 164 10.64 2.83 -5.56
N LYS A 165 9.87 2.85 -6.66
CA LYS A 165 9.08 4.03 -7.06
C LYS A 165 8.03 4.39 -6.01
N ALA A 166 7.33 3.39 -5.46
CA ALA A 166 6.32 3.61 -4.42
C ALA A 166 6.93 4.22 -3.16
N LEU A 167 8.08 3.71 -2.70
CA LEU A 167 8.80 4.22 -1.53
C LEU A 167 9.30 5.65 -1.74
N LEU A 168 9.87 5.94 -2.92
CA LEU A 168 10.31 7.29 -3.29
C LEU A 168 9.15 8.28 -3.35
N ASN A 169 8.01 7.88 -3.89
CA ASN A 169 6.81 8.73 -3.92
C ASN A 169 6.30 9.01 -2.50
N CYS A 170 6.24 7.98 -1.64
CA CYS A 170 5.83 8.15 -0.23
C CYS A 170 6.76 9.11 0.54
N TYR A 171 8.08 9.05 0.25
CA TYR A 171 9.06 9.93 0.88
C TYR A 171 8.98 11.38 0.37
N LYS A 172 8.75 11.58 -0.93
CA LYS A 172 8.60 12.92 -1.53
C LYS A 172 7.34 13.65 -1.06
N GLU A 173 6.23 12.93 -0.89
CA GLU A 173 4.99 13.50 -0.32
C GLU A 173 5.23 14.09 1.08
N LYS A 174 6.17 13.53 1.86
CA LYS A 174 6.49 14.03 3.20
C LYS A 174 7.46 15.21 3.19
N GLN A 175 8.49 15.23 2.33
CA GLN A 175 9.38 16.40 2.22
C GLN A 175 8.62 17.68 1.79
N ASN A 176 7.60 17.53 0.95
CA ASN A 176 6.74 18.66 0.58
C ASN A 176 5.87 19.14 1.76
N ASN A 177 5.54 18.28 2.72
CA ASN A 177 4.80 18.63 3.93
C ASN A 177 5.70 19.16 5.07
N GLU A 178 7.00 18.85 5.08
CA GLU A 178 7.97 19.35 6.08
C GLU A 178 8.67 20.65 5.64
N SER A 179 8.51 21.08 4.38
CA SER A 179 8.99 22.39 3.88
C SER A 179 8.08 23.57 4.27
N GLY A 180 7.05 23.33 5.09
CA GLY A 180 6.08 24.34 5.52
C GLY A 180 5.78 24.28 7.00
N SER A 181 6.77 24.49 7.88
CA SER A 181 6.62 25.20 9.17
C SER A 181 7.90 25.12 10.02
N SER A 182 8.82 26.04 9.74
CA SER A 182 9.69 26.66 10.74
C SER A 182 10.27 27.92 10.10
N ASN A 183 9.56 29.04 10.24
CA ASN A 183 10.15 30.37 10.16
C ASN A 183 9.26 31.32 10.96
N ASN A 184 9.64 31.50 12.23
CA ASN A 184 9.39 32.75 12.91
C ASN A 184 10.29 33.79 12.25
N ASN A 185 9.69 34.76 11.55
CA ASN A 185 10.09 36.16 11.63
C ASN A 185 8.95 37.01 11.05
N GLU A 186 8.56 37.99 11.86
CA GLU A 186 7.54 38.99 11.63
C GLU A 186 7.88 39.85 10.41
N ASN A 187 7.00 39.92 9.41
CA ASN A 187 6.25 41.15 9.08
C ASN A 187 5.54 41.05 7.72
N GLU A 188 4.28 41.51 7.74
CA GLU A 188 3.50 42.08 6.64
C GLU A 188 2.91 41.13 5.56
N GLY A 189 1.73 40.61 5.87
CA GLY A 189 0.54 40.80 5.02
C GLY A 189 0.30 39.83 3.85
N GLU A 190 -0.23 38.63 4.13
CA GLU A 190 -1.28 38.00 3.30
C GLU A 190 -1.92 36.83 4.07
N GLU A 191 -3.20 36.97 4.43
CA GLU A 191 -3.98 35.99 5.20
C GLU A 191 -4.18 34.68 4.41
N THR A 192 -3.31 33.69 4.64
CA THR A 192 -3.56 32.31 4.19
C THR A 192 -4.56 31.64 5.12
N VAL A 193 -5.85 31.75 4.80
CA VAL A 193 -6.94 31.11 5.53
C VAL A 193 -6.68 29.61 5.65
N THR A 194 -6.53 29.11 6.87
CA THR A 194 -6.44 27.70 7.23
C THR A 194 -7.74 26.97 6.87
N LEU A 195 -7.86 26.51 5.61
CA LEU A 195 -9.07 25.87 5.06
C LEU A 195 -9.50 24.57 5.79
N ASP A 196 -8.68 24.05 6.71
CA ASP A 196 -8.92 22.82 7.46
C ASP A 196 -9.71 23.05 8.77
N GLU A 197 -9.82 24.29 9.25
CA GLU A 197 -10.46 24.66 10.52
C GLU A 197 -11.96 24.95 10.36
N CYS A 198 -12.78 24.51 11.32
CA CYS A 198 -14.22 24.71 11.35
C CYS A 198 -14.58 26.20 11.30
N LEU A 199 -15.39 26.62 10.32
CA LEU A 199 -15.82 28.02 10.14
C LEU A 199 -16.70 28.58 11.28
N ILE A 200 -16.99 27.79 12.31
CA ILE A 200 -17.88 28.16 13.41
C ILE A 200 -17.09 28.30 14.71
N CYS A 201 -16.30 27.29 15.08
CA CYS A 201 -15.58 27.28 16.34
C CYS A 201 -14.08 27.59 16.18
N SER A 202 -13.52 27.52 14.98
CA SER A 202 -12.07 27.60 14.71
C SER A 202 -11.17 26.58 15.46
N ASP A 203 -11.71 25.86 16.44
CA ASP A 203 -10.94 24.94 17.31
C ASP A 203 -10.81 23.50 16.78
N ALA A 204 -11.68 23.10 15.84
CA ALA A 204 -11.79 21.71 15.39
C ALA A 204 -11.75 21.62 13.86
N LYS A 205 -11.29 20.48 13.33
CA LYS A 205 -11.22 20.27 11.89
C LYS A 205 -12.59 20.10 11.24
N ARG A 206 -12.70 20.52 9.98
CA ARG A 206 -13.89 20.26 9.14
C ARG A 206 -13.98 18.76 8.84
N ASP A 207 -15.10 18.13 9.18
CA ASP A 207 -15.31 16.69 8.98
C ASP A 207 -16.74 16.33 8.58
N ILE A 208 -17.57 17.33 8.24
CA ILE A 208 -18.96 17.12 7.83
C ILE A 208 -19.18 17.58 6.39
N LEU A 209 -19.58 16.63 5.55
CA LEU A 209 -20.03 16.86 4.19
C LEU A 209 -21.52 17.19 4.17
N PHE A 210 -21.86 18.37 3.68
CA PHE A 210 -23.25 18.83 3.53
C PHE A 210 -23.84 18.42 2.18
N LYS A 211 -25.04 17.83 2.17
CA LYS A 211 -25.81 17.55 0.96
C LYS A 211 -26.94 18.57 0.78
N PRO A 212 -27.29 18.95 -0.47
CA PRO A 212 -26.79 18.42 -1.75
C PRO A 212 -25.50 19.09 -2.27
N CYS A 213 -25.05 20.20 -1.66
CA CYS A 213 -23.98 21.04 -2.20
C CYS A 213 -22.56 20.41 -2.15
N LEU A 214 -22.37 19.35 -1.37
CA LEU A 214 -21.11 18.63 -1.14
C LEU A 214 -19.97 19.50 -0.58
N HIS A 215 -20.32 20.55 0.16
CA HIS A 215 -19.34 21.39 0.83
C HIS A 215 -19.01 20.87 2.22
N VAL A 216 -17.76 21.04 2.64
CA VAL A 216 -17.29 20.75 3.99
C VAL A 216 -16.97 22.07 4.68
N THR A 217 -17.72 22.44 5.72
CA THR A 217 -17.60 23.78 6.33
C THR A 217 -17.40 23.78 7.84
N CYS A 218 -17.76 22.71 8.54
CA CYS A 218 -17.69 22.67 10.00
C CYS A 218 -17.34 21.28 10.54
N CYS A 219 -17.02 21.24 11.83
CA CYS A 219 -16.84 20.01 12.59
C CYS A 219 -18.20 19.36 12.97
N SER A 220 -18.16 18.09 13.36
CA SER A 220 -19.28 17.30 13.84
C SER A 220 -20.07 17.98 14.98
N ALA A 221 -19.37 18.56 15.96
CA ALA A 221 -19.99 19.26 17.09
C ALA A 221 -20.81 20.50 16.63
N CYS A 222 -20.25 21.32 15.74
CA CYS A 222 -20.89 22.54 15.27
C CYS A 222 -21.98 22.29 14.22
N SER A 223 -21.93 21.14 13.54
CA SER A 223 -22.84 20.83 12.44
C SER A 223 -24.31 20.81 12.82
N SER A 224 -24.64 20.51 14.08
CA SER A 224 -26.01 20.44 14.60
C SER A 224 -26.79 21.76 14.39
N ARG A 225 -26.12 22.91 14.49
CA ARG A 225 -26.72 24.25 14.38
C ARG A 225 -26.80 24.77 12.94
N VAL A 226 -26.17 24.09 11.99
CA VAL A 226 -26.08 24.51 10.59
C VAL A 226 -27.29 23.99 9.80
N LYS A 227 -28.12 24.93 9.31
CA LYS A 227 -29.30 24.65 8.45
C LYS A 227 -29.10 25.04 6.98
N LYS A 228 -28.14 25.93 6.70
CA LYS A 228 -27.72 26.34 5.35
C LYS A 228 -26.20 26.26 5.26
N CYS A 229 -25.67 25.83 4.12
CA CYS A 229 -24.23 25.77 3.89
C CYS A 229 -23.59 27.14 4.08
N LEU A 230 -22.45 27.22 4.78
CA LEU A 230 -21.79 28.49 5.04
C LEU A 230 -21.14 29.10 3.79
N ILE A 231 -20.78 28.26 2.81
CA ILE A 231 -20.17 28.66 1.53
C ILE A 231 -21.26 29.08 0.52
N CYS A 232 -22.11 28.14 0.07
CA CYS A 232 -23.07 28.41 -1.01
C CYS A 232 -24.47 28.85 -0.56
N LYS A 233 -24.73 28.95 0.75
CA LYS A 233 -26.04 29.29 1.35
C LYS A 233 -27.20 28.35 1.00
N GLU A 234 -26.93 27.24 0.32
CA GLU A 234 -27.92 26.21 -0.01
C GLU A 234 -28.45 25.51 1.26
N PRO A 235 -29.76 25.18 1.35
CA PRO A 235 -30.30 24.45 2.49
C PRO A 235 -29.68 23.05 2.62
N VAL A 236 -29.33 22.67 3.85
CA VAL A 236 -28.75 21.36 4.16
C VAL A 236 -29.86 20.33 4.31
N THR A 237 -29.87 19.32 3.44
CA THR A 237 -30.83 18.20 3.50
C THR A 237 -30.29 17.01 4.28
N ALA A 238 -28.99 16.73 4.17
CA ALA A 238 -28.32 15.66 4.90
C ALA A 238 -26.86 16.02 5.24
N LYS A 239 -26.32 15.35 6.26
CA LYS A 239 -24.97 15.56 6.79
C LYS A 239 -24.29 14.20 6.85
N THR A 240 -23.13 14.07 6.21
CA THR A 240 -22.33 12.83 6.26
C THR A 240 -21.00 13.15 6.92
N GLN A 241 -20.65 12.39 7.96
CA GLN A 241 -19.34 12.50 8.59
C GLN A 241 -18.28 11.85 7.71
N ILE A 242 -17.16 12.55 7.55
CA ILE A 242 -16.01 12.09 6.80
C ILE A 242 -15.15 11.26 7.75
N GLU A 243 -15.14 9.95 7.49
CA GLU A 243 -14.39 8.98 8.27
C GLU A 243 -12.96 8.79 7.72
N GLU A 244 -12.24 7.85 8.30
CA GLU A 244 -10.96 7.40 7.80
C GLU A 244 -11.11 6.72 6.43
N CYS A 245 -10.03 6.76 5.64
CA CYS A 245 -10.00 6.10 4.35
C CYS A 245 -10.25 4.60 4.51
N ILE A 246 -11.22 4.05 3.78
CA ILE A 246 -11.59 2.62 3.88
C ILE A 246 -10.46 1.70 3.38
N VAL A 247 -9.59 2.21 2.51
CA VAL A 247 -8.51 1.44 1.89
C VAL A 247 -7.28 1.35 2.81
N CYS A 248 -6.84 2.47 3.35
CA CYS A 248 -5.65 2.49 4.21
C CYS A 248 -5.97 2.51 5.70
N SER A 249 -7.10 3.03 6.16
CA SER A 249 -7.45 3.18 7.59
C SER A 249 -6.44 3.99 8.42
N TYR A 250 -5.61 4.82 7.80
CA TYR A 250 -4.63 5.69 8.50
C TYR A 250 -4.77 7.18 8.17
N LYS A 251 -5.18 7.52 6.94
CA LYS A 251 -5.46 8.91 6.54
C LYS A 251 -6.97 9.15 6.55
N LYS A 252 -7.42 10.37 6.85
CA LYS A 252 -8.82 10.76 6.62
C LYS A 252 -9.15 10.64 5.13
N ALA A 253 -10.38 10.23 4.82
CA ALA A 253 -10.86 10.27 3.45
C ALA A 253 -10.95 11.74 3.00
N SER A 254 -10.33 12.06 1.86
CA SER A 254 -10.17 13.44 1.39
C SER A 254 -10.57 13.61 -0.07
N VAL A 255 -11.01 12.54 -0.73
CA VAL A 255 -11.37 12.58 -2.16
C VAL A 255 -12.84 12.22 -2.35
N LEU A 256 -13.58 13.12 -2.97
CA LEU A 256 -14.97 12.95 -3.36
C LEU A 256 -15.06 12.33 -4.75
N PHE A 257 -15.66 11.16 -4.86
CA PHE A 257 -15.87 10.48 -6.14
C PHE A 257 -17.18 10.91 -6.82
N LYS A 258 -17.13 11.22 -8.11
CA LYS A 258 -18.28 11.42 -8.97
C LYS A 258 -18.48 10.20 -9.89
N PRO A 259 -19.73 9.77 -10.16
CA PRO A 259 -20.99 10.44 -9.82
C PRO A 259 -21.56 10.07 -8.44
N CYS A 260 -20.96 9.13 -7.71
CA CYS A 260 -21.57 8.56 -6.50
C CYS A 260 -21.54 9.46 -5.25
N ASN A 261 -20.78 10.56 -5.27
CA ASN A 261 -20.63 11.56 -4.20
C ASN A 261 -20.15 10.98 -2.86
N HIS A 262 -19.35 9.91 -2.88
CA HIS A 262 -18.75 9.31 -1.68
C HIS A 262 -17.35 9.87 -1.43
N ILE A 263 -17.04 10.18 -0.16
CA ILE A 263 -15.69 10.50 0.32
C ILE A 263 -15.18 9.30 1.13
N VAL A 264 -14.47 8.39 0.47
CA VAL A 264 -14.09 7.08 1.05
C VAL A 264 -12.60 6.77 0.98
N ALA A 265 -11.85 7.56 0.19
CA ALA A 265 -10.43 7.36 -0.03
C ALA A 265 -9.65 8.64 0.27
N CYS A 266 -8.42 8.47 0.77
CA CYS A 266 -7.43 9.55 0.78
C CYS A 266 -6.83 9.74 -0.63
N GLU A 267 -6.13 10.84 -0.86
CA GLU A 267 -5.52 11.16 -2.16
C GLU A 267 -4.64 10.05 -2.72
N SER A 268 -3.76 9.48 -1.88
CA SER A 268 -2.86 8.38 -2.27
C SER A 268 -3.61 7.09 -2.62
N CYS A 269 -4.74 6.80 -1.97
CA CYS A 269 -5.52 5.59 -2.28
C CYS A 269 -6.45 5.81 -3.48
N ALA A 270 -6.98 7.02 -3.64
CA ALA A 270 -7.91 7.36 -4.69
C ALA A 270 -7.30 7.22 -6.09
N CYS A 271 -6.03 7.58 -6.27
CA CYS A 271 -5.36 7.53 -7.58
C CYS A 271 -5.28 6.12 -8.20
N LEU A 272 -5.40 5.07 -7.37
CA LEU A 272 -5.39 3.68 -7.81
C LEU A 272 -6.79 3.15 -8.16
N MET A 273 -7.84 3.95 -7.97
CA MET A 273 -9.23 3.48 -8.00
C MET A 273 -9.95 3.88 -9.28
N LYS A 274 -10.49 2.87 -9.99
CA LYS A 274 -11.41 3.06 -11.13
C LYS A 274 -12.89 2.91 -10.76
N LYS A 275 -13.18 2.35 -9.57
CA LYS A 275 -14.53 2.15 -9.04
C LYS A 275 -14.56 2.51 -7.56
N CYS A 276 -15.67 3.08 -7.09
CA CYS A 276 -15.87 3.40 -5.69
C CYS A 276 -15.93 2.11 -4.84
N VAL A 277 -15.18 2.03 -3.75
CA VAL A 277 -15.16 0.84 -2.86
C VAL A 277 -16.52 0.63 -2.18
N GLN A 278 -17.25 1.70 -1.87
CA GLN A 278 -18.51 1.62 -1.14
C GLN A 278 -19.69 1.20 -2.04
N CYS A 279 -19.84 1.82 -3.22
CA CYS A 279 -21.00 1.59 -4.09
C CYS A 279 -20.69 0.86 -5.41
N ARG A 280 -19.41 0.56 -5.69
CA ARG A 280 -18.93 -0.09 -6.93
C ARG A 280 -19.20 0.66 -8.24
N SER A 281 -19.79 1.86 -8.18
CA SER A 281 -19.95 2.74 -9.33
C SER A 281 -18.58 3.11 -9.93
N PRO A 282 -18.46 3.26 -11.26
CA PRO A 282 -17.26 3.81 -11.88
C PRO A 282 -16.98 5.21 -11.32
N VAL A 283 -15.70 5.55 -11.20
CA VAL A 283 -15.27 6.89 -10.80
C VAL A 283 -14.94 7.66 -12.07
N ASP A 284 -15.75 8.65 -12.40
CA ASP A 284 -15.57 9.48 -13.59
C ASP A 284 -14.69 10.70 -13.27
N ARG A 285 -14.90 11.28 -12.09
CA ARG A 285 -14.12 12.42 -11.60
C ARG A 285 -13.82 12.29 -10.12
N MET A 286 -12.67 12.80 -9.71
CA MET A 286 -12.27 12.92 -8.32
C MET A 286 -12.11 14.40 -7.96
N VAL A 287 -12.76 14.81 -6.88
CA VAL A 287 -12.71 16.19 -6.36
C VAL A 287 -11.99 16.19 -5.03
N SER A 288 -10.98 17.06 -4.89
CA SER A 288 -10.19 17.20 -3.66
C SER A 288 -11.00 17.80 -2.50
N PHE A 289 -10.59 17.49 -1.28
CA PHE A 289 -11.18 18.03 -0.06
C PHE A 289 -11.13 19.57 -0.02
N THR A 290 -10.03 20.16 -0.50
CA THR A 290 -9.85 21.62 -0.59
C THR A 290 -10.91 22.27 -1.49
N ALA A 291 -11.24 21.65 -2.62
CA ALA A 291 -12.33 22.11 -3.48
C ALA A 291 -13.69 22.02 -2.77
N CYS A 292 -13.92 20.95 -1.99
CA CYS A 292 -15.12 20.81 -1.18
C CYS A 292 -15.19 21.85 -0.02
N CYS A 293 -14.06 22.41 0.39
CA CYS A 293 -13.97 23.48 1.40
C CYS A 293 -14.12 24.90 0.82
N GLY A 294 -14.38 25.03 -0.49
CA GLY A 294 -14.50 26.32 -1.17
C GLY A 294 -13.17 26.95 -1.59
N GLY A 295 -12.05 26.22 -1.48
CA GLY A 295 -10.74 26.65 -1.99
C GLY A 295 -10.50 26.24 -3.44
N GLN A 296 -9.40 26.72 -4.03
CA GLN A 296 -8.92 26.21 -5.32
C GLN A 296 -8.39 24.79 -5.11
N GLY A 297 -9.14 23.78 -5.55
CA GLY A 297 -8.73 22.39 -5.47
C GLY A 297 -8.76 21.71 -6.83
N ASN A 298 -7.87 20.74 -7.03
CA ASN A 298 -7.78 20.01 -8.28
C ASN A 298 -8.99 19.09 -8.48
N VAL A 299 -9.50 19.07 -9.71
CA VAL A 299 -10.49 18.11 -10.20
C VAL A 299 -9.77 17.23 -11.21
N THR A 300 -9.65 15.94 -10.93
CA THR A 300 -9.03 14.98 -11.87
C THR A 300 -10.12 14.19 -12.58
N GLU A 301 -10.06 14.17 -13.92
CA GLU A 301 -10.95 13.36 -14.75
C GLU A 301 -10.31 12.00 -14.99
N VAL A 302 -11.05 10.93 -14.71
CA VAL A 302 -10.59 9.55 -14.88
C VAL A 302 -10.97 9.12 -16.29
N HIS A 303 -10.13 9.44 -17.27
CA HIS A 303 -10.34 8.95 -18.63
C HIS A 303 -10.00 7.46 -18.71
N SER A 304 -10.96 6.66 -19.17
CA SER A 304 -10.71 5.29 -19.62
C SER A 304 -10.08 5.32 -21.02
N GLU A 305 -8.80 5.69 -21.10
CA GLU A 305 -8.05 5.54 -22.35
C GLU A 305 -7.67 4.07 -22.53
N ILE A 306 -8.31 3.45 -23.54
CA ILE A 306 -7.72 2.35 -24.29
C ILE A 306 -6.57 2.98 -25.08
N VAL A 307 -5.33 2.73 -24.66
CA VAL A 307 -4.14 3.22 -25.39
C VAL A 307 -3.58 2.07 -26.21
N GLU A 308 -4.07 1.93 -27.44
CA GLU A 308 -3.19 1.62 -28.57
C GLU A 308 -2.48 2.92 -28.92
N ASP A 309 -1.21 3.07 -28.54
CA ASP A 309 -0.19 3.75 -29.35
C ASP A 309 1.15 3.82 -28.59
N VAL A 310 2.03 2.88 -28.94
CA VAL A 310 3.46 2.90 -28.60
C VAL A 310 4.17 3.69 -29.68
N SER A 311 4.31 5.01 -29.54
CA SER A 311 5.22 5.78 -30.42
C SER A 311 5.65 7.19 -29.97
N LYS A 312 5.28 7.68 -28.77
CA LYS A 312 5.65 9.07 -28.38
C LYS A 312 6.11 9.26 -26.93
N ILE A 313 6.91 8.34 -26.38
CA ILE A 313 7.77 8.65 -25.22
C ILE A 313 9.17 8.07 -25.47
N SER A 314 9.82 8.60 -26.49
CA SER A 314 11.26 8.47 -26.69
C SER A 314 11.76 9.82 -27.20
N ASN A 315 11.88 10.81 -26.30
CA ASN A 315 12.59 12.08 -26.54
C ASN A 315 12.66 12.99 -25.30
N ILE A 316 13.17 12.52 -24.15
CA ILE A 316 13.78 13.41 -23.13
C ILE A 316 14.88 12.63 -22.37
N CYS A 317 15.91 12.13 -23.06
CA CYS A 317 17.20 11.79 -22.43
C CYS A 317 18.27 11.45 -23.47
N ALA A 318 18.60 12.40 -24.36
CA ALA A 318 19.83 12.33 -25.16
C ALA A 318 20.15 13.71 -25.71
N ASN A 319 20.83 14.55 -24.92
CA ASN A 319 21.54 15.74 -25.41
C ASN A 319 22.73 16.01 -24.49
N ASN A 320 23.84 15.32 -24.76
CA ASN A 320 25.21 15.81 -24.70
C ASN A 320 26.15 14.61 -24.77
N VAL A 321 26.74 14.34 -25.94
CA VAL A 321 28.18 14.50 -26.17
C VAL A 321 28.39 14.44 -27.69
N ASN A 322 29.09 15.46 -28.19
CA ASN A 322 29.52 15.63 -29.57
C ASN A 322 30.44 14.50 -30.04
N SER A 323 30.29 14.12 -31.31
CA SER A 323 31.33 14.18 -32.37
C SER A 323 31.16 13.03 -33.36
N ALA A 324 30.89 13.43 -34.60
CA ALA A 324 30.76 12.65 -35.82
C ALA A 324 32.11 12.05 -36.30
N PRO A 325 32.21 11.50 -37.53
CA PRO A 325 31.58 10.28 -38.03
C PRO A 325 32.64 9.35 -38.68
N SER A 326 32.21 8.21 -39.25
CA SER A 326 32.52 7.78 -40.64
C SER A 326 32.71 6.26 -40.79
N ASN A 327 31.80 5.71 -41.60
CA ASN A 327 32.04 4.79 -42.72
C ASN A 327 32.50 3.32 -42.54
N VAL A 328 31.63 2.46 -43.12
CA VAL A 328 31.94 1.48 -44.20
C VAL A 328 32.08 -0.01 -43.83
N ASN A 329 31.16 -0.77 -44.44
CA ASN A 329 31.22 -2.14 -44.97
C ASN A 329 31.43 -3.37 -44.05
N GLN A 330 30.37 -4.18 -44.02
CA GLN A 330 30.30 -5.65 -44.01
C GLN A 330 31.19 -6.32 -45.11
N PRO A 331 31.34 -7.68 -45.24
CA PRO A 331 30.79 -8.82 -44.45
C PRO A 331 31.72 -10.10 -44.34
N VAL A 332 31.12 -11.20 -43.81
CA VAL A 332 31.29 -12.66 -44.14
C VAL A 332 32.31 -13.57 -43.39
N ALA A 333 31.74 -14.65 -42.79
CA ALA A 333 32.23 -16.04 -42.59
C ALA A 333 33.49 -16.29 -41.71
N THR A 334 33.69 -17.38 -40.97
CA THR A 334 33.02 -18.67 -40.69
C THR A 334 33.83 -19.30 -39.54
N GLY A 335 33.20 -20.06 -38.64
CA GLY A 335 33.96 -20.88 -37.69
C GLY A 335 33.11 -21.46 -36.57
N ALA A 336 32.65 -22.69 -36.74
CA ALA A 336 31.87 -23.43 -35.77
C ALA A 336 32.73 -23.86 -34.57
N LEU A 337 32.28 -23.51 -33.36
CA LEU A 337 32.64 -24.16 -32.10
C LEU A 337 31.32 -24.41 -31.35
N MET A 338 30.92 -25.67 -31.24
CA MET A 338 29.83 -26.08 -30.36
C MET A 338 30.38 -26.24 -28.93
N ASN A 339 29.78 -25.55 -27.96
CA ASN A 339 29.08 -26.16 -26.82
C ASN A 339 29.20 -25.32 -25.53
N ASN A 340 28.18 -24.52 -25.22
CA ASN A 340 27.34 -24.71 -24.01
C ASN A 340 26.26 -23.62 -23.94
N GLY A 341 25.05 -23.98 -24.38
CA GLY A 341 23.77 -23.59 -23.78
C GLY A 341 23.51 -22.12 -23.42
N SER A 342 23.81 -21.17 -24.31
CA SER A 342 23.13 -19.87 -24.26
C SER A 342 21.75 -20.05 -24.88
N ARG A 343 20.73 -20.20 -24.03
CA ARG A 343 19.33 -20.31 -24.46
C ARG A 343 18.86 -18.90 -24.80
N ASP A 344 19.16 -18.47 -26.02
CA ASP A 344 18.45 -17.37 -26.66
C ASP A 344 16.97 -17.78 -26.69
N THR A 345 16.18 -17.26 -25.76
CA THR A 345 14.72 -17.30 -25.83
C THR A 345 14.35 -16.47 -27.05
N SER A 346 14.25 -17.13 -28.20
CA SER A 346 13.87 -16.48 -29.43
C SER A 346 12.52 -15.79 -29.21
N ALA A 347 12.32 -14.58 -29.72
CA ALA A 347 11.04 -13.88 -29.60
C ALA A 347 9.85 -14.75 -30.05
N SER A 348 10.11 -15.74 -30.93
CA SER A 348 9.15 -16.76 -31.35
C SER A 348 8.73 -17.71 -30.22
N ASP A 349 9.62 -18.07 -29.30
CA ASP A 349 9.32 -18.94 -28.15
C ASP A 349 8.55 -18.18 -27.07
N ILE A 350 8.87 -16.89 -26.86
CA ILE A 350 8.09 -16.01 -25.98
C ILE A 350 6.66 -15.87 -26.52
N GLN A 351 6.50 -15.71 -27.83
CA GLN A 351 5.18 -15.60 -28.46
C GLN A 351 4.39 -16.92 -28.39
N LYS A 352 5.04 -18.07 -28.58
CA LYS A 352 4.41 -19.39 -28.38
C LYS A 352 3.97 -19.61 -26.94
N LEU A 353 4.79 -19.21 -25.96
CA LEU A 353 4.44 -19.31 -24.54
C LEU A 353 3.30 -18.36 -24.16
N GLN A 354 3.29 -17.14 -24.70
CA GLN A 354 2.19 -16.20 -24.52
C GLN A 354 0.88 -16.74 -25.11
N GLN A 355 0.93 -17.36 -26.28
CA GLN A 355 -0.22 -18.02 -26.88
C GLN A 355 -0.72 -19.19 -26.02
N GLN A 356 0.19 -20.05 -25.55
CA GLN A 356 -0.15 -21.16 -24.65
C GLN A 356 -0.79 -20.69 -23.33
N LEU A 357 -0.30 -19.58 -22.76
CA LEU A 357 -0.90 -18.97 -21.56
C LEU A 357 -2.30 -18.43 -21.84
N GLN A 358 -2.53 -17.84 -23.01
CA GLN A 358 -3.84 -17.34 -23.41
C GLN A 358 -4.82 -18.49 -23.63
N ASP A 359 -4.42 -19.55 -24.33
CA ASP A 359 -5.25 -20.75 -24.55
C ASP A 359 -5.62 -21.43 -23.22
N MET A 360 -4.66 -21.54 -22.29
CA MET A 360 -4.90 -22.07 -20.94
C MET A 360 -5.83 -21.17 -20.12
N LYS A 361 -5.70 -19.85 -20.24
CA LYS A 361 -6.57 -18.89 -19.57
C LYS A 361 -8.00 -19.00 -20.10
N GLU A 362 -8.19 -19.11 -21.41
CA GLU A 362 -9.51 -19.29 -22.02
C GLU A 362 -10.15 -20.60 -21.59
N GLN A 363 -9.38 -21.69 -21.59
CA GLN A 363 -9.85 -23.00 -21.14
C GLN A 363 -10.25 -23.00 -19.67
N THR A 364 -9.59 -22.25 -18.80
CA THR A 364 -9.87 -22.24 -17.34
C THR A 364 -10.81 -21.12 -16.89
N SER A 365 -11.05 -20.12 -17.74
CA SER A 365 -11.93 -18.99 -17.45
C SER A 365 -13.40 -19.37 -17.43
N CYS A 366 -14.19 -18.64 -16.65
CA CYS A 366 -15.63 -18.77 -16.58
C CYS A 366 -16.24 -18.27 -17.90
N PRO A 367 -17.05 -19.09 -18.60
CA PRO A 367 -17.62 -18.73 -19.90
C PRO A 367 -18.63 -17.57 -19.85
N VAL A 368 -18.96 -17.08 -18.65
CA VAL A 368 -19.96 -16.03 -18.45
C VAL A 368 -19.32 -14.68 -18.14
N CYS A 369 -18.34 -14.63 -17.25
CA CYS A 369 -17.68 -13.36 -16.90
C CYS A 369 -16.31 -13.18 -17.55
N LEU A 370 -15.70 -14.23 -18.12
CA LEU A 370 -14.35 -14.28 -18.73
C LEU A 370 -13.19 -13.85 -17.81
N ASP A 371 -13.48 -13.35 -16.61
CA ASP A 371 -12.54 -12.73 -15.68
C ASP A 371 -12.12 -13.64 -14.52
N ARG A 372 -12.93 -14.66 -14.21
CA ARG A 372 -12.73 -15.56 -13.05
C ARG A 372 -12.53 -16.99 -13.51
N MET A 373 -11.72 -17.77 -12.80
CA MET A 373 -11.55 -19.19 -13.12
C MET A 373 -12.79 -20.02 -12.76
N ARG A 374 -12.99 -21.12 -13.49
CA ARG A 374 -14.04 -22.11 -13.20
C ARG A 374 -13.70 -22.86 -11.92
N ASN A 375 -14.42 -22.55 -10.84
CA ASN A 375 -14.29 -23.20 -9.54
C ASN A 375 -15.62 -23.80 -9.06
N LEU A 376 -16.63 -23.86 -9.94
CA LEU A 376 -17.92 -24.47 -9.69
C LEU A 376 -18.33 -25.35 -10.86
N ILE A 377 -18.66 -26.61 -10.62
CA ILE A 377 -19.15 -27.56 -11.62
C ILE A 377 -20.60 -27.95 -11.33
N PHE A 378 -21.42 -27.99 -12.38
CA PHE A 378 -22.78 -28.52 -12.33
C PHE A 378 -22.78 -30.03 -12.60
N LEU A 379 -23.82 -30.76 -12.17
CA LEU A 379 -23.95 -32.20 -12.44
C LEU A 379 -23.91 -32.57 -13.93
N CYS A 380 -24.25 -31.63 -14.82
CA CYS A 380 -24.11 -31.83 -16.26
C CYS A 380 -22.65 -31.80 -16.77
N GLY A 381 -21.65 -31.65 -15.90
CA GLY A 381 -20.22 -31.63 -16.23
C GLY A 381 -19.66 -30.27 -16.66
N HIS A 382 -20.49 -29.22 -16.70
CA HIS A 382 -20.08 -27.88 -17.13
C HIS A 382 -19.69 -26.98 -15.96
N GLY A 383 -18.65 -26.17 -16.16
CA GLY A 383 -18.07 -25.34 -15.11
C GLY A 383 -18.25 -23.84 -15.30
N THR A 384 -18.52 -23.12 -14.22
CA THR A 384 -18.54 -21.65 -14.14
C THR A 384 -17.77 -21.18 -12.91
N CYS A 385 -17.56 -19.87 -12.73
CA CYS A 385 -17.14 -19.38 -11.43
C CYS A 385 -18.33 -19.37 -10.46
N GLN A 386 -18.07 -19.58 -9.17
CA GLN A 386 -19.08 -19.60 -8.10
C GLN A 386 -20.06 -18.43 -8.21
N MET A 387 -19.54 -17.22 -8.39
CA MET A 387 -20.34 -15.99 -8.39
C MET A 387 -21.27 -15.85 -9.60
N CYS A 388 -20.95 -16.51 -10.73
CA CYS A 388 -21.83 -16.61 -11.88
C CYS A 388 -22.82 -17.77 -11.70
N GLY A 389 -22.35 -18.95 -11.28
CA GLY A 389 -23.18 -20.15 -11.14
C GLY A 389 -24.20 -20.09 -10.00
N ASP A 390 -23.97 -19.28 -8.97
CA ASP A 390 -24.94 -19.04 -7.88
C ASP A 390 -26.18 -18.27 -8.33
N ARG A 391 -26.08 -17.52 -9.43
CA ARG A 391 -27.18 -16.70 -9.98
C ARG A 391 -27.94 -17.38 -11.11
N MET A 392 -27.52 -18.58 -11.51
CA MET A 392 -28.08 -19.31 -12.65
C MET A 392 -29.01 -20.42 -12.18
N THR A 393 -30.15 -20.56 -12.87
CA THR A 393 -31.09 -21.68 -12.70
C THR A 393 -30.85 -22.79 -13.72
N GLU A 394 -30.24 -22.47 -14.87
CA GLU A 394 -29.91 -23.38 -15.96
C GLU A 394 -28.44 -23.26 -16.34
N CYS A 395 -27.86 -24.36 -16.81
CA CYS A 395 -26.48 -24.38 -17.27
C CYS A 395 -26.32 -23.54 -18.56
N PRO A 396 -25.38 -22.58 -18.63
CA PRO A 396 -25.22 -21.71 -19.79
C PRO A 396 -24.72 -22.45 -21.04
N ILE A 397 -24.14 -23.65 -20.88
CA ILE A 397 -23.60 -24.44 -21.99
C ILE A 397 -24.63 -25.44 -22.53
N CYS A 398 -25.28 -26.22 -21.66
CA CYS A 398 -26.20 -27.28 -22.10
C CYS A 398 -27.69 -27.03 -21.78
N ARG A 399 -28.03 -25.89 -21.16
CA ARG A 399 -29.40 -25.47 -20.83
C ARG A 399 -30.19 -26.45 -19.95
N LYS A 400 -29.52 -27.40 -19.30
CA LYS A 400 -30.14 -28.28 -18.29
C LYS A 400 -30.30 -27.51 -16.98
N ALA A 401 -31.38 -27.78 -16.25
CA ALA A 401 -31.61 -27.22 -14.92
C ALA A 401 -30.47 -27.60 -13.95
N ILE A 402 -30.08 -26.65 -13.09
CA ILE A 402 -28.99 -26.86 -12.13
C ILE A 402 -29.54 -27.46 -10.84
N GLU A 403 -29.42 -28.79 -10.70
CA GLU A 403 -29.87 -29.52 -9.51
C GLU A 403 -28.85 -29.47 -8.36
N LYS A 404 -27.55 -29.52 -8.67
CA LYS A 404 -26.48 -29.50 -7.66
C LYS A 404 -25.27 -28.72 -8.17
N ARG A 405 -24.65 -27.97 -7.25
CA ARG A 405 -23.49 -27.12 -7.44
C ARG A 405 -22.34 -27.70 -6.62
N ILE A 406 -21.23 -28.07 -7.27
CA ILE A 406 -20.05 -28.65 -6.63
C ILE A 406 -18.91 -27.64 -6.75
N LEU A 407 -18.43 -27.14 -5.61
CA LEU A 407 -17.27 -26.25 -5.56
C LEU A 407 -15.99 -27.07 -5.63
N LEU A 408 -15.07 -26.66 -6.50
CA LEU A 408 -13.72 -27.19 -6.58
C LEU A 408 -12.81 -26.27 -5.74
N TYR A 409 -12.13 -26.85 -4.74
CA TYR A 409 -11.20 -26.15 -3.86
C TYR A 409 -9.76 -26.25 -4.34
#